data_AF-Q7X0K2-F1
#
_entry.id   AF-Q7X0K2-F1
#
_cell.length_a   1.000
_cell.length_b   1.000
_cell.length_c   1.000
_cell.angle_alpha   90.00
_cell.angle_beta   90.00
_cell.angle_gamma   90.00
#
_symmetry.space_group_name_H-M   'P 1'
#
loop_
_entity.id
_entity.type
_entity.pdbx_description
1 polymer ?
#
loop_
_entity_poly.entity_id
_entity_poly.type
_entity_poly.pdbx_seq_one_letter_code
_entity_poly.pdbx_strand_id
1 'polypeptide(L)'
;ANPRNAAAGSLRQLDPKVAASRQLDLFVYGLANAEELGIESHSEALDYLQALGFKVNPERRRCANIDEVIAFVNEWHEKRPQLPYEIDGIVIKVDSFAQQRELGATAKSPRWAIAYKFPAE
;
A
#
# COMPACT_ATOMS: atom_id res chain seq x y z
N ALA A 1 -10.07 -8.03 -20.18
CA ALA A 1 -10.54 -7.30 -18.98
C ALA A 1 -9.78 -7.86 -17.78
N ASN A 2 -9.33 -7.02 -16.84
CA ASN A 2 -8.48 -7.43 -15.70
C ASN A 2 -9.21 -7.17 -14.36
N PRO A 3 -8.75 -7.77 -13.24
CA PRO A 3 -9.29 -7.55 -11.90
C PRO A 3 -9.41 -6.07 -11.52
N ARG A 4 -8.44 -5.22 -11.91
CA ARG A 4 -8.51 -3.76 -11.71
C ARG A 4 -9.76 -3.14 -12.32
N ASN A 5 -10.06 -3.41 -13.59
CA ASN A 5 -11.22 -2.86 -14.27
C ASN A 5 -12.53 -3.44 -13.72
N ALA A 6 -12.52 -4.72 -13.31
CA ALA A 6 -13.67 -5.35 -12.67
C ALA A 6 -14.01 -4.68 -11.32
N ALA A 7 -13.01 -4.43 -10.47
CA ALA A 7 -13.21 -3.73 -9.19
C ALA A 7 -13.68 -2.29 -9.39
N ALA A 8 -13.02 -1.52 -10.26
CA ALA A 8 -13.39 -0.13 -10.53
C ALA A 8 -14.81 0.00 -11.09
N GLY A 9 -15.19 -0.87 -12.02
CA GLY A 9 -16.55 -0.90 -12.57
C GLY A 9 -17.61 -1.34 -11.55
N SER A 10 -17.24 -2.21 -10.61
CA SER A 10 -18.12 -2.66 -9.53
C SER A 10 -18.40 -1.54 -8.52
N LEU A 11 -17.39 -0.78 -8.13
CA LEU A 11 -17.51 0.36 -7.20
C LEU A 11 -18.30 1.54 -7.80
N ARG A 12 -18.38 1.64 -9.13
CA ARG A 12 -19.08 2.72 -9.85
C ARG A 12 -20.52 2.35 -10.23
N GLN A 13 -21.03 1.19 -9.80
CA GLN A 13 -22.43 0.84 -10.01
C GLN A 13 -23.33 1.78 -9.20
N LEU A 14 -24.41 2.26 -9.83
CA LEU A 14 -25.39 3.10 -9.15
C LEU A 14 -26.26 2.28 -8.18
N ASP A 15 -26.50 1.00 -8.48
CA ASP A 15 -27.19 0.08 -7.58
C ASP A 15 -26.18 -0.60 -6.63
N PRO A 16 -26.23 -0.30 -5.31
CA PRO A 16 -25.32 -0.90 -4.34
C PRO A 16 -25.50 -2.42 -4.22
N LYS A 17 -26.64 -2.99 -4.61
CA LYS A 17 -26.84 -4.45 -4.61
C LYS A 17 -25.94 -5.15 -5.63
N VAL A 18 -25.69 -4.49 -6.77
CA VAL A 18 -24.76 -5.01 -7.78
C VAL A 18 -23.35 -4.98 -7.23
N ALA A 19 -22.93 -3.90 -6.55
CA ALA A 19 -21.62 -3.85 -5.90
C ALA A 19 -21.50 -4.90 -4.78
N ALA A 20 -22.54 -5.07 -3.96
CA ALA A 20 -22.58 -6.04 -2.86
C ALA A 20 -22.54 -7.49 -3.35
N SER A 21 -23.02 -7.78 -4.57
CA SER A 21 -22.91 -9.11 -5.17
C SER A 21 -21.50 -9.40 -5.71
N ARG A 22 -20.59 -8.42 -5.70
CA ARG A 22 -19.19 -8.59 -6.08
C ARG A 22 -18.40 -8.81 -4.80
N GLN A 23 -17.57 -9.85 -4.80
CA GLN A 23 -16.68 -10.19 -3.68
C GLN A 23 -15.47 -9.24 -3.66
N LEU A 24 -15.74 -7.95 -3.49
CA LEU A 24 -14.72 -6.92 -3.35
C LEU A 24 -14.03 -7.07 -2.00
N ASP A 25 -12.75 -6.73 -1.98
CA ASP A 25 -11.91 -6.77 -0.80
C ASP A 25 -11.04 -5.49 -0.77
N LEU A 26 -10.45 -5.19 0.39
CA LEU A 26 -9.72 -3.93 0.60
C LEU A 26 -8.55 -4.12 1.56
N PHE A 27 -7.40 -3.56 1.19
CA PHE A 27 -6.28 -3.33 2.11
C PHE A 27 -6.12 -1.82 2.36
N VAL A 28 -6.16 -1.42 3.63
CA VAL A 28 -5.81 -0.05 4.04
C VAL A 28 -4.30 0.06 4.14
N TYR A 29 -3.74 1.13 3.55
CA TYR A 29 -2.28 1.33 3.46
C TYR A 29 -1.80 2.67 4.02
N GLY A 30 -2.67 3.47 4.64
CA GLY A 30 -2.30 4.79 5.12
C GLY A 30 -3.36 5.38 6.03
N LEU A 31 -2.89 6.28 6.89
CA LEU A 31 -3.69 7.02 7.86
C LEU A 31 -3.38 8.50 7.66
N ALA A 32 -4.40 9.29 7.35
CA ALA A 32 -4.27 10.74 7.33
C ALA A 32 -4.16 11.27 8.78
N ASN A 33 -3.41 12.36 8.96
CA ASN A 33 -3.24 13.04 10.25
C ASN A 33 -2.76 12.11 11.39
N ALA A 34 -1.96 11.09 11.07
CA ALA A 34 -1.45 10.13 12.06
C ALA A 34 -0.70 10.82 13.22
N GLU A 35 -0.01 11.93 12.94
CA GLU A 35 0.70 12.71 13.94
C GLU A 35 -0.22 13.35 15.00
N GLU A 36 -1.48 13.68 14.66
CA GLU A 36 -2.47 14.20 15.63
C GLU A 36 -2.89 13.12 16.64
N LEU A 37 -2.68 11.84 16.30
CA LEU A 37 -2.92 10.69 17.15
C LEU A 37 -1.65 10.25 17.92
N GLY A 38 -0.56 10.99 17.82
CA GLY A 38 0.72 10.68 18.48
C GLY A 38 1.51 9.55 17.82
N ILE A 39 1.19 9.19 16.58
CA ILE A 39 1.89 8.15 15.81
C ILE A 39 3.08 8.78 15.07
N GLU A 40 4.25 8.16 15.16
CA GLU A 40 5.51 8.77 14.70
C GLU A 40 6.08 8.13 13.42
N SER A 41 5.57 6.96 13.03
CA SER A 41 6.06 6.22 11.86
C SER A 41 4.94 5.61 11.00
N HIS A 42 5.26 5.33 9.73
CA HIS A 42 4.32 4.71 8.82
C HIS A 42 3.97 3.27 9.23
N SER A 43 4.95 2.50 9.67
CA SER A 43 4.75 1.14 10.17
C SER A 43 3.84 1.11 11.40
N GLU A 44 4.04 2.02 12.36
CA GLU A 44 3.16 2.18 13.53
C GLU A 44 1.74 2.58 13.12
N ALA A 45 1.57 3.46 12.12
CA ALA A 45 0.25 3.81 11.60
C ALA A 45 -0.49 2.60 11.01
N LEU A 46 0.23 1.69 10.36
CA LEU A 46 -0.33 0.45 9.83
C LEU A 46 -0.68 -0.54 10.95
N ASP A 47 0.15 -0.63 11.99
CA ASP A 47 -0.12 -1.45 13.17
C ASP A 47 -1.36 -0.93 13.94
N TYR A 48 -1.47 0.40 14.08
CA TYR A 48 -2.63 1.06 14.68
C TYR A 48 -3.92 0.79 13.90
N LEU A 49 -3.90 0.92 12.56
CA LEU A 49 -5.04 0.58 11.72
C LEU A 49 -5.45 -0.89 11.86
N GLN A 50 -4.47 -1.79 11.93
CA GLN A 50 -4.72 -3.21 12.16
C GLN A 50 -5.35 -3.46 13.54
N ALA A 51 -4.90 -2.77 14.58
CA ALA A 51 -5.49 -2.84 15.93
C ALA A 51 -6.93 -2.32 15.99
N LEU A 52 -7.30 -1.36 15.13
CA LEU A 52 -8.68 -0.89 14.96
C LEU A 52 -9.59 -1.85 14.18
N GLY A 53 -9.05 -2.94 13.63
CA GLY A 53 -9.80 -3.92 12.85
C GLY A 53 -9.84 -3.64 11.35
N PHE A 54 -9.07 -2.67 10.84
CA PHE A 54 -8.90 -2.55 9.40
C PHE A 54 -8.02 -3.67 8.86
N LYS A 55 -8.36 -4.14 7.66
CA LYS A 55 -7.53 -5.11 6.94
C LYS A 55 -6.32 -4.39 6.36
N VAL A 56 -5.14 -4.66 6.92
CA VAL A 56 -3.84 -4.16 6.42
C VAL A 56 -3.10 -5.31 5.76
N ASN A 57 -2.34 -5.03 4.69
CA ASN A 57 -1.63 -6.08 3.97
C ASN A 57 -0.54 -6.71 4.87
N PRO A 58 -0.53 -8.05 5.06
CA PRO A 58 0.39 -8.73 5.97
C PRO A 58 1.82 -8.80 5.41
N GLU A 59 1.99 -8.64 4.10
CA GLU A 59 3.26 -8.83 3.42
C GLU A 59 4.21 -7.63 3.54
N ARG A 60 3.85 -6.60 4.31
CA ARG A 60 4.69 -5.43 4.57
C ARG A 60 5.93 -5.81 5.39
N ARG A 61 7.05 -5.14 5.14
CA ARG A 61 8.29 -5.31 5.91
C ARG A 61 8.96 -3.96 6.19
N ARG A 62 9.47 -3.78 7.41
CA ARG A 62 10.43 -2.71 7.70
C ARG A 62 11.81 -3.18 7.26
N CYS A 63 12.45 -2.42 6.39
CA CYS A 63 13.79 -2.69 5.88
C CYS A 63 14.74 -1.63 6.46
N ALA A 64 15.87 -2.05 7.01
CA ALA A 64 16.82 -1.15 7.67
C ALA A 64 17.67 -0.34 6.67
N ASN A 65 17.78 -0.81 5.42
CA ASN A 65 18.61 -0.22 4.39
C ASN A 65 18.08 -0.58 2.98
N ILE A 66 18.72 -0.01 1.95
CA ILE A 66 18.30 -0.19 0.56
C ILE A 66 18.53 -1.63 0.05
N ASP A 67 19.52 -2.35 0.56
CA ASP A 67 19.79 -3.73 0.14
C ASP A 67 18.66 -4.67 0.58
N GLU A 68 18.13 -4.48 1.80
CA GLU A 68 16.94 -5.18 2.27
C GLU A 68 15.68 -4.83 1.46
N VAL A 69 15.55 -3.56 1.04
CA VAL A 69 14.46 -3.14 0.14
C VAL A 69 14.57 -3.86 -1.21
N ILE A 70 15.77 -3.92 -1.80
CA ILE A 70 16.01 -4.61 -3.07
C ILE A 70 15.71 -6.11 -2.93
N ALA A 71 16.15 -6.73 -1.83
CA ALA A 71 15.84 -8.13 -1.53
C ALA A 71 14.33 -8.38 -1.44
N PHE A 72 13.59 -7.49 -0.78
CA PHE A 72 12.13 -7.55 -0.68
C PHE A 72 11.44 -7.39 -2.04
N VAL A 73 11.92 -6.48 -2.89
CA VAL A 73 11.41 -6.31 -4.26
C VAL A 73 11.59 -7.58 -5.09
N ASN A 74 12.77 -8.19 -5.04
CA ASN A 74 13.06 -9.43 -5.78
C ASN A 74 12.22 -10.60 -5.26
N GLU A 75 12.10 -10.74 -3.93
CA GLU A 75 11.25 -11.75 -3.29
C GLU A 75 9.81 -11.67 -3.80
N TRP A 76 9.21 -10.48 -3.83
CA TRP A 76 7.83 -10.31 -4.29
C TRP A 76 7.66 -10.36 -5.79
N HIS A 77 8.70 -10.03 -6.56
CA HIS A 77 8.68 -10.27 -8.01
C HIS A 77 8.51 -11.76 -8.31
N GLU A 78 9.16 -12.64 -7.55
CA GLU A 78 9.05 -14.10 -7.71
C GLU A 78 7.77 -14.67 -7.10
N LYS A 79 7.36 -14.17 -5.93
CA LYS A 79 6.18 -14.68 -5.20
C LYS A 79 4.85 -14.14 -5.69
N ARG A 80 4.80 -13.03 -6.45
CA ARG A 80 3.54 -12.41 -6.89
C ARG A 80 2.53 -13.38 -7.53
N PRO A 81 2.90 -14.42 -8.32
CA PRO A 81 1.91 -15.31 -8.93
C PRO A 81 1.18 -16.21 -7.92
N GLN A 82 1.70 -16.30 -6.68
CA GLN A 82 1.13 -17.11 -5.61
C GLN A 82 0.09 -16.33 -4.79
N LEU A 83 0.00 -15.01 -4.98
CA LEU A 83 -0.95 -14.17 -4.26
C LEU A 83 -2.37 -14.36 -4.81
N PRO A 84 -3.40 -14.35 -3.95
CA PRO A 84 -4.80 -14.38 -4.39
C PRO A 84 -5.30 -13.03 -4.91
N TYR A 85 -4.40 -12.04 -5.10
CA TYR A 85 -4.68 -10.71 -5.61
C TYR A 85 -3.50 -10.22 -6.47
N GLU A 86 -3.78 -9.32 -7.42
CA GLU A 86 -2.76 -8.73 -8.28
C GLU A 86 -1.96 -7.64 -7.54
N ILE A 87 -0.65 -7.60 -7.77
CA ILE A 87 0.22 -6.48 -7.41
C ILE A 87 0.98 -6.01 -8.66
N ASP A 88 1.16 -4.69 -8.82
CA ASP A 88 1.85 -4.10 -9.98
C ASP A 88 3.26 -3.60 -9.67
N GLY A 89 3.73 -3.85 -8.44
CA GLY A 89 4.97 -3.31 -7.93
C GLY A 89 5.01 -3.25 -6.41
N ILE A 90 6.01 -2.53 -5.89
CA ILE A 90 6.25 -2.33 -4.46
C ILE A 90 6.31 -0.83 -4.17
N VAL A 91 5.58 -0.38 -3.16
CA VAL A 91 5.69 1.00 -2.65
C VAL A 91 6.71 1.04 -1.53
N ILE A 92 7.74 1.85 -1.70
CA ILE A 92 8.83 2.04 -0.75
C ILE A 92 8.65 3.43 -0.13
N LYS A 93 8.67 3.52 1.19
CA LYS A 93 8.52 4.77 1.94
C LYS A 93 9.56 4.85 3.04
N VAL A 94 10.11 6.03 3.28
CA VAL A 94 10.84 6.33 4.52
C VAL A 94 9.88 6.18 5.69
N ASP A 95 10.25 5.42 6.71
CA ASP A 95 9.29 5.03 7.76
C ASP A 95 8.96 6.18 8.74
N SER A 96 9.96 6.96 9.16
CA SER A 96 9.79 8.07 10.12
C SER A 96 9.07 9.27 9.51
N PHE A 97 8.00 9.76 10.15
CA PHE A 97 7.32 10.99 9.71
C PHE A 97 8.19 12.24 9.84
N ALA A 98 9.10 12.28 10.83
CA ALA A 98 10.07 13.37 10.94
C ALA A 98 10.97 13.48 9.70
N GLN A 99 11.50 12.34 9.23
CA GLN A 99 12.31 12.30 8.00
C GLN A 99 11.47 12.59 6.75
N GLN A 100 10.22 12.11 6.69
CA GLN A 100 9.31 12.46 5.60
C GLN A 100 9.08 13.98 5.49
N ARG A 101 8.91 14.68 6.62
CA ARG A 101 8.77 16.15 6.65
C ARG A 101 10.03 16.85 6.17
N GLU A 102 11.20 16.40 6.62
CA GLU A 102 12.49 16.96 6.20
C GLU A 102 12.70 16.80 4.69
N LEU A 103 12.40 15.62 4.15
CA LEU A 103 12.50 15.35 2.71
C LEU A 103 11.46 16.14 1.90
N GLY A 104 10.26 16.33 2.45
CA GLY A 104 9.18 17.10 1.85
C GLY A 104 8.68 16.52 0.51
N ALA A 105 8.22 17.41 -0.37
CA ALA A 105 7.65 17.07 -1.66
C ALA A 105 8.17 17.99 -2.77
N THR A 106 8.07 17.52 -4.01
CA THR A 106 8.07 18.38 -5.19
C THR A 106 6.66 18.94 -5.43
N ALA A 107 6.48 19.74 -6.49
CA ALA A 107 5.15 20.24 -6.86
C ALA A 107 4.10 19.16 -7.16
N LYS A 108 4.52 17.89 -7.38
CA LYS A 108 3.61 16.80 -7.79
C LYS A 108 3.74 15.53 -6.96
N SER A 109 4.85 15.31 -6.26
CA SER A 109 5.14 14.03 -5.61
C SER A 109 5.97 14.16 -4.34
N PRO A 110 5.79 13.29 -3.34
CA PRO A 110 6.67 13.22 -2.16
C PRO A 110 8.11 12.83 -2.57
N ARG A 111 9.11 13.30 -1.82
CA ARG A 111 10.51 12.89 -2.00
C ARG A 111 10.88 11.65 -1.19
N TRP A 112 10.03 11.26 -0.25
CA TRP A 112 10.24 10.18 0.71
C TRP A 112 9.56 8.87 0.33
N ALA A 113 8.89 8.81 -0.84
CA ALA A 113 8.24 7.60 -1.33
C ALA A 113 8.47 7.40 -2.83
N ILE A 114 8.57 6.13 -3.23
CA ILE A 114 8.66 5.72 -4.62
C ILE A 114 7.87 4.42 -4.84
N ALA A 115 7.21 4.29 -5.98
CA ALA A 115 6.59 3.06 -6.41
C ALA A 115 7.49 2.37 -7.43
N TYR A 116 8.15 1.28 -7.03
CA TYR A 116 8.86 0.40 -7.96
C TYR A 116 7.83 -0.41 -8.73
N LYS A 117 7.80 -0.29 -10.06
CA LYS A 117 6.86 -1.04 -10.91
C LYS A 117 7.51 -2.29 -11.44
N PHE A 118 6.82 -3.41 -11.33
CA PHE A 118 7.25 -4.64 -12.00
C PHE A 118 7.04 -4.52 -13.52
N PRO A 119 7.81 -5.26 -14.33
CA PRO A 119 7.49 -5.43 -15.74
C PRO A 119 6.05 -5.91 -15.90
N ALA A 120 5.37 -5.37 -16.91
CA ALA A 120 4.07 -5.86 -17.32
C ALA A 120 4.20 -7.35 -17.72
N GLU A 121 3.19 -8.14 -17.36
CA GLU A 121 3.01 -9.49 -17.92
C GLU A 121 2.45 -9.42 -19.34
#